data_AF-M2ZSW2-F1
#
_entry.id   AF-M2ZSW2-F1
#
_cell.length_a   1.000
_cell.length_b   1.000
_cell.length_c   1.000
_cell.angle_alpha   90.00
_cell.angle_beta   90.00
_cell.angle_gamma   90.00
#
_symmetry.space_group_name_H-M   'P 1'
#
loop_
_entity.id
_entity.type
_entity.pdbx_description
1 polymer ?
#
loop_
_entity_poly.entity_id
_entity_poly.type
_entity_poly.pdbx_seq_one_letter_code
_entity_poly.pdbx_strand_id
1 'polypeptide(L)'
;MKITLAAAFALIALPVLAAERPSGLNPQQIEGLLAGRGMGLSMPAEMNGKPGPLHVLELADALELTEAQRRAAAELVAGMKAAAIPLGREVVAREAGLDAVFAAAHPDTAAAEALVADIAAL
;
A
#
# COMPACT_ATOMS: atom_id res chain seq x y z
N MET A 1 -41.78 20.36 31.92
CA MET A 1 -41.95 19.39 30.83
C MET A 1 -41.40 20.03 29.56
N LYS A 2 -40.57 19.26 28.81
CA LYS A 2 -39.80 19.61 27.60
C LYS A 2 -38.41 20.22 27.85
N ILE A 3 -37.41 19.33 27.95
CA ILE A 3 -36.00 19.65 27.71
C ILE A 3 -35.73 19.28 26.25
N THR A 4 -35.37 20.26 25.44
CA THR A 4 -34.91 20.08 24.06
C THR A 4 -33.45 19.67 24.12
N LEU A 5 -33.12 18.44 23.73
CA LEU A 5 -31.74 17.97 23.63
C LEU A 5 -31.20 18.32 22.24
N ALA A 6 -30.34 19.34 22.18
CA ALA A 6 -29.51 19.58 21.01
C ALA A 6 -28.41 18.50 20.98
N ALA A 7 -28.46 17.61 20.00
CA ALA A 7 -27.40 16.65 19.75
C ALA A 7 -26.18 17.40 19.18
N ALA A 8 -25.22 17.69 20.05
CA ALA A 8 -23.89 18.12 19.65
C ALA A 8 -23.17 16.91 19.05
N PHE A 9 -22.98 16.93 17.73
CA PHE A 9 -22.12 15.98 17.03
C PHE A 9 -20.66 16.37 17.34
N ALA A 10 -20.16 15.89 18.48
CA ALA A 10 -18.76 16.04 18.83
C ALA A 10 -17.94 15.15 17.89
N LEU A 11 -17.16 15.79 17.03
CA LEU A 11 -16.10 15.20 16.24
C LEU A 11 -15.09 14.55 17.19
N ILE A 12 -15.25 13.25 17.47
CA ILE A 12 -14.26 12.52 18.24
C ILE A 12 -13.13 12.16 17.27
N ALA A 13 -12.09 12.98 17.25
CA ALA A 13 -10.76 12.56 16.86
C ALA A 13 -10.28 11.53 17.91
N LEU A 14 -10.76 10.30 17.79
CA LEU A 14 -10.13 9.17 18.47
C LEU A 14 -8.70 9.12 17.92
N PRO A 15 -7.68 8.91 18.77
CA PRO A 15 -6.43 8.41 18.23
C PRO A 15 -6.83 7.11 17.54
N VAL A 16 -6.67 7.05 16.21
CA VAL A 16 -6.63 5.79 15.52
C VAL A 16 -5.52 5.03 16.23
N LEU A 17 -5.91 4.18 17.18
CA LEU A 17 -5.12 3.01 17.52
C LEU A 17 -4.96 2.35 16.16
N ALA A 18 -3.78 2.55 15.57
CA ALA A 18 -3.40 1.83 14.39
C ALA A 18 -3.82 0.40 14.65
N ALA A 19 -4.73 -0.14 13.85
CA ALA A 19 -4.81 -1.58 13.74
C ALA A 19 -3.35 -2.01 13.57
N GLU A 20 -2.83 -2.87 14.45
CA GLU A 20 -1.41 -3.28 14.43
C GLU A 20 -1.00 -3.78 13.03
N ARG A 21 -2.01 -4.11 12.21
CA ARG A 21 -1.94 -4.37 10.79
C ARG A 21 -3.34 -4.18 10.17
N PRO A 22 -3.52 -3.48 9.04
CA PRO A 22 -4.79 -3.52 8.32
C PRO A 22 -5.13 -4.97 7.91
N SER A 23 -6.38 -5.38 8.15
CA SER A 23 -6.83 -6.78 8.02
C SER A 23 -6.81 -7.27 6.57
N GLY A 24 -6.99 -6.36 5.60
CA GLY A 24 -6.92 -6.63 4.16
C GLY A 24 -5.53 -6.96 3.64
N LEU A 25 -4.46 -6.70 4.41
CA LEU A 25 -3.08 -6.93 3.98
C LEU A 25 -2.33 -7.88 4.91
N ASN A 26 -1.68 -8.91 4.37
CA ASN A 26 -0.77 -9.76 5.13
C ASN A 26 0.56 -9.04 5.45
N PRO A 27 1.35 -9.53 6.43
CA PRO A 27 2.62 -8.89 6.81
C PRO A 27 3.60 -8.71 5.65
N GLN A 28 3.70 -9.69 4.75
CA GLN A 28 4.61 -9.65 3.60
C GLN A 28 4.19 -8.59 2.59
N GLN A 29 2.89 -8.41 2.36
CA GLN A 29 2.35 -7.35 1.51
C GLN A 29 2.67 -5.96 2.07
N ILE A 30 2.52 -5.77 3.38
CA ILE A 30 2.84 -4.50 4.03
C ILE A 30 4.33 -4.21 3.91
N GLU A 31 5.18 -5.16 4.24
CA GLU A 31 6.63 -5.00 4.10
C GLU A 31 7.02 -4.70 2.64
N GLY A 32 6.40 -5.42 1.70
CA GLY A 32 6.61 -5.23 0.26
C GLY A 32 6.18 -3.83 -0.22
N LEU A 33 5.01 -3.35 0.19
CA LEU A 33 4.52 -2.00 -0.13
C LEU A 33 5.45 -0.93 0.47
N LEU A 34 5.83 -1.07 1.74
CA LEU A 34 6.69 -0.10 2.43
C LEU A 34 8.13 -0.10 1.91
N ALA A 35 8.61 -1.23 1.37
CA ALA A 35 9.93 -1.34 0.74
C ALA A 35 9.94 -1.04 -0.77
N GLY A 36 8.78 -0.76 -1.37
CA GLY A 36 8.64 -0.52 -2.82
C GLY A 36 8.80 -1.78 -3.69
N ARG A 37 8.58 -2.97 -3.12
CA ARG A 37 8.54 -4.26 -3.85
C ARG A 37 7.12 -4.62 -4.33
N GLY A 38 6.10 -3.94 -3.81
CA GLY A 38 4.69 -4.22 -4.12
C GLY A 38 4.18 -5.50 -3.45
N MET A 39 3.08 -6.04 -3.97
CA MET A 39 2.36 -7.18 -3.40
C MET A 39 2.61 -8.52 -4.12
N GLY A 40 3.62 -8.61 -4.99
CA GLY A 40 3.91 -9.82 -5.78
C GLY A 40 2.98 -10.04 -6.97
N LEU A 41 2.22 -9.01 -7.38
CA LEU A 41 1.29 -9.08 -8.52
C LEU A 41 1.97 -9.25 -9.88
N SER A 42 3.29 -9.01 -9.96
CA SER A 42 4.13 -9.21 -11.14
C SER A 42 4.48 -10.68 -11.42
N MET A 43 4.12 -11.61 -10.55
CA MET A 43 4.46 -13.03 -10.67
C MET A 43 4.20 -13.62 -12.07
N PRO A 44 3.08 -13.31 -12.78
CA PRO A 44 2.88 -13.80 -14.14
C PRO A 44 3.95 -13.32 -15.12
N ALA A 45 4.45 -12.08 -14.98
CA ALA A 45 5.52 -11.56 -15.83
C ALA A 45 6.86 -12.25 -15.50
N GLU A 46 7.16 -12.45 -14.22
CA GLU A 46 8.36 -13.12 -13.75
C GLU A 46 8.45 -14.57 -14.26
N MET A 47 7.35 -15.32 -14.12
CA MET A 47 7.23 -16.70 -14.62
C MET A 47 7.34 -16.81 -16.15
N ASN A 48 7.20 -15.68 -16.87
CA ASN A 48 7.33 -15.60 -18.32
C ASN A 48 8.59 -14.82 -18.75
N GLY A 49 9.62 -14.75 -17.89
CA GLY A 49 10.93 -14.21 -18.24
C GLY A 49 10.95 -12.69 -18.45
N LYS A 50 10.00 -11.96 -17.83
CA LYS A 50 9.94 -10.49 -17.84
C LYS A 50 10.14 -9.96 -16.42
N PRO A 51 11.34 -10.13 -15.82
CA PRO A 51 11.62 -9.69 -14.46
C PRO A 51 11.65 -8.16 -14.35
N GLY A 52 11.33 -7.66 -13.15
CA GLY A 52 11.55 -6.26 -12.81
C GLY A 52 13.04 -5.90 -12.64
N PRO A 53 13.38 -4.59 -12.58
CA PRO A 53 14.77 -4.13 -12.53
C PRO A 53 15.52 -4.55 -11.27
N LEU A 54 14.81 -4.79 -10.16
CA LEU A 54 15.41 -5.33 -8.94
C LEU A 54 15.98 -6.73 -9.17
N HIS A 55 15.23 -7.59 -9.84
CA HIS A 55 15.65 -8.97 -10.08
C HIS A 55 16.78 -9.04 -11.12
N VAL A 56 16.81 -8.10 -12.07
CA VAL A 56 17.96 -7.92 -12.99
C VAL A 56 19.24 -7.59 -12.21
N LEU A 57 19.17 -6.75 -11.17
CA LEU A 57 20.32 -6.47 -10.29
C LEU A 57 20.69 -7.65 -9.40
N GLU A 58 19.71 -8.37 -8.83
CA GLU A 58 19.95 -9.57 -8.02
C GLU A 58 20.68 -10.66 -8.80
N LEU A 59 20.39 -10.76 -10.10
CA LEU A 59 21.00 -11.70 -11.03
C LEU A 59 22.20 -11.11 -11.79
N ALA A 60 22.73 -9.94 -11.39
CA ALA A 60 23.71 -9.21 -12.18
C ALA A 60 24.97 -10.02 -12.52
N ASP A 61 25.42 -10.87 -11.59
CA ASP A 61 26.60 -11.73 -11.81
C ASP A 61 26.28 -12.89 -12.76
N ALA A 62 25.12 -13.53 -12.58
CA ALA A 62 24.66 -14.63 -13.45
C ALA A 62 24.36 -14.16 -14.87
N LEU A 63 23.96 -12.90 -15.04
CA LEU A 63 23.72 -12.24 -16.32
C LEU A 63 24.96 -11.56 -16.90
N GLU A 64 26.11 -11.64 -16.20
CA GLU A 64 27.37 -11.01 -16.60
C GLU A 64 27.22 -9.51 -16.93
N LEU A 65 26.41 -8.80 -16.15
CA LEU A 65 26.15 -7.38 -16.39
C LEU A 65 27.44 -6.57 -16.30
N THR A 66 27.69 -5.77 -17.34
CA THR A 66 28.73 -4.76 -17.35
C THR A 66 28.47 -3.70 -16.28
N GLU A 67 29.52 -2.98 -15.87
CA GLU A 67 29.40 -1.85 -14.95
C GLU A 67 28.39 -0.78 -15.41
N ALA A 68 28.30 -0.54 -16.72
CA ALA A 68 27.33 0.38 -17.29
C ALA A 68 25.88 -0.12 -17.10
N GLN A 69 25.64 -1.41 -17.34
CA GLN A 69 24.33 -2.03 -17.13
C GLN A 69 23.94 -2.10 -15.66
N ARG A 70 24.89 -2.38 -14.76
CA ARG A 70 24.66 -2.35 -13.30
C ARG A 70 24.22 -0.96 -12.84
N ARG A 71 24.92 0.10 -13.29
CA ARG A 71 24.53 1.47 -12.98
C ARG A 71 23.14 1.82 -13.50
N ALA A 72 22.85 1.51 -14.76
CA ALA A 72 21.55 1.76 -15.36
C ALA A 72 20.42 1.03 -14.63
N ALA A 73 20.62 -0.24 -14.27
CA ALA A 73 19.63 -1.01 -13.52
C ALA A 73 19.46 -0.47 -12.08
N ALA A 74 20.53 -0.01 -11.42
CA ALA A 74 20.47 0.64 -10.11
C ALA A 74 19.68 1.96 -10.16
N GLU A 75 19.87 2.78 -11.19
CA GLU A 75 19.09 4.00 -11.43
C GLU A 75 17.60 3.68 -11.64
N LEU A 76 17.28 2.63 -12.41
CA LEU A 76 15.90 2.17 -12.60
C LEU A 76 15.27 1.71 -11.28
N VAL A 77 16.00 0.96 -10.45
CA VAL A 77 15.51 0.55 -9.12
C VAL A 77 15.30 1.75 -8.20
N ALA A 78 16.21 2.72 -8.21
CA ALA A 78 16.06 3.94 -7.42
C ALA A 78 14.83 4.74 -7.83
N GLY A 79 14.63 4.95 -9.14
CA GLY A 79 13.45 5.63 -9.68
C GLY A 79 12.14 4.90 -9.36
N MET A 80 12.13 3.57 -9.55
CA MET A 80 10.99 2.72 -9.19
C MET A 80 10.65 2.84 -7.70
N LYS A 81 11.63 2.75 -6.79
CA LYS A 81 11.39 2.88 -5.35
C LYS A 81 10.91 4.28 -4.95
N ALA A 82 11.46 5.33 -5.56
CA ALA A 82 11.04 6.70 -5.32
C ALA A 82 9.56 6.91 -5.66
N ALA A 83 9.05 6.24 -6.71
CA ALA A 83 7.63 6.26 -7.06
C ALA A 83 6.78 5.32 -6.20
N ALA A 84 7.23 4.08 -5.97
CA ALA A 84 6.43 3.02 -5.36
C ALA A 84 6.27 3.15 -3.84
N ILE A 85 7.29 3.61 -3.10
CA ILE A 85 7.24 3.68 -1.63
C ILE A 85 6.15 4.65 -1.14
N PRO A 86 6.01 5.87 -1.68
CA PRO A 86 4.91 6.77 -1.31
C PRO A 86 3.53 6.13 -1.54
N LEU A 87 3.32 5.49 -2.69
CA LEU A 87 2.07 4.79 -3.01
C LEU A 87 1.82 3.62 -2.04
N GLY A 88 2.85 2.84 -1.71
CA GLY A 88 2.73 1.73 -0.76
C GLY A 88 2.32 2.18 0.64
N ARG A 89 2.87 3.30 1.13
CA ARG A 89 2.43 3.91 2.40
C ARG A 89 0.97 4.33 2.35
N GLU A 90 0.55 4.87 1.22
CA GLU A 90 -0.80 5.34 1.01
C GLU A 90 -1.82 4.19 0.96
N VAL A 91 -1.49 3.08 0.27
CA VAL A 91 -2.29 1.84 0.30
C VAL A 91 -2.48 1.36 1.73
N VAL A 92 -1.39 1.23 2.50
CA VAL A 92 -1.45 0.76 3.90
C VAL A 92 -2.33 1.67 4.76
N ALA A 93 -2.24 2.98 4.57
CA ALA A 93 -3.07 3.95 5.30
C ALA A 93 -4.55 3.85 4.94
N ARG A 94 -4.89 3.73 3.65
CA ARG A 94 -6.29 3.59 3.20
C ARG A 94 -6.90 2.26 3.62
N GLU A 95 -6.15 1.17 3.59
CA GLU A 95 -6.58 -0.14 4.10
C GLU A 95 -6.86 -0.08 5.61
N ALA A 96 -6.04 0.64 6.39
CA ALA A 96 -6.32 0.88 7.81
C ALA A 96 -7.58 1.75 8.02
N GLY A 97 -7.82 2.71 7.13
CA GLY A 97 -9.06 3.49 7.10
C GLY A 97 -10.28 2.62 6.81
N LEU A 98 -10.16 1.68 5.87
CA LEU A 98 -11.23 0.76 5.50
C LEU A 98 -11.60 -0.16 6.67
N ASP A 99 -10.60 -0.69 7.39
CA ASP A 99 -10.80 -1.43 8.64
C ASP A 99 -11.59 -0.61 9.67
N ALA A 100 -11.25 0.68 9.83
CA ALA A 100 -11.94 1.55 10.79
C ALA A 100 -13.41 1.78 10.41
N VAL A 101 -13.73 1.89 9.11
CA VAL A 101 -15.12 1.99 8.63
C VAL A 101 -15.91 0.73 9.01
N PHE A 102 -15.33 -0.46 8.77
CA PHE A 102 -16.01 -1.72 9.07
C PHE A 102 -16.07 -2.07 10.57
N ALA A 103 -15.14 -1.55 11.38
CA ALA A 103 -15.15 -1.71 12.83
C ALA A 103 -16.21 -0.85 13.54
N ALA A 104 -16.78 0.15 12.86
CA ALA A 104 -17.80 1.01 13.43
C ALA A 104 -19.12 0.25 13.68
N ALA A 105 -19.88 0.67 14.71
CA ALA A 105 -21.16 0.05 15.05
C ALA A 105 -22.19 0.14 13.91
N HIS A 106 -22.09 1.18 13.07
CA HIS A 106 -22.89 1.36 11.85
C HIS A 106 -21.93 1.76 10.72
N PRO A 107 -21.40 0.80 9.96
CA PRO A 107 -20.48 1.09 8.86
C PRO A 107 -21.13 1.97 7.79
N ASP A 108 -20.40 3.00 7.34
CA ASP A 108 -20.78 3.83 6.21
C ASP A 108 -20.33 3.17 4.90
N THR A 109 -21.29 2.62 4.15
CA THR A 109 -21.00 1.91 2.90
C THR A 109 -20.49 2.83 1.81
N ALA A 110 -20.92 4.10 1.77
CA ALA A 110 -20.43 5.05 0.78
C ALA A 110 -18.97 5.43 1.05
N ALA A 111 -18.60 5.57 2.33
CA ALA A 111 -17.21 5.78 2.71
C ALA A 111 -16.32 4.56 2.39
N ALA A 112 -16.83 3.35 2.62
CA ALA A 112 -16.11 2.13 2.26
C ALA A 112 -15.90 2.00 0.74
N GLU A 113 -16.95 2.25 -0.06
CA GLU A 113 -16.87 2.25 -1.52
C GLU A 113 -15.85 3.28 -2.05
N ALA A 114 -15.84 4.49 -1.47
CA ALA A 114 -14.87 5.52 -1.83
C ALA A 114 -13.43 5.09 -1.52
N LEU A 115 -13.18 4.53 -0.33
CA LEU A 115 -11.85 4.02 0.04
C LEU A 115 -11.37 2.89 -0.87
N VAL A 116 -12.25 1.96 -1.23
CA VAL A 116 -11.93 0.88 -2.17
C VAL A 116 -11.59 1.44 -3.56
N ALA A 117 -12.37 2.41 -4.04
CA ALA A 117 -12.10 3.06 -5.32
C ALA A 117 -10.77 3.83 -5.29
N ASP A 118 -10.47 4.54 -4.20
CA ASP A 118 -9.21 5.25 -4.03
C ASP A 118 -8.01 4.29 -4.00
N ILE A 119 -8.11 3.17 -3.28
CA ILE A 119 -7.05 2.13 -3.25
C ILE A 119 -6.81 1.57 -4.65
N ALA A 120 -7.88 1.30 -5.41
CA ALA A 120 -7.80 0.77 -6.77
C ALA A 120 -7.21 1.77 -7.78
N ALA A 121 -7.21 3.07 -7.47
CA ALA A 121 -6.69 4.12 -8.32
C ALA A 121 -5.20 4.45 -8.08
N LEU A 122 -4.58 3.87 -7.05
CA LEU A 122 -3.14 3.99 -6.75
C LEU A 122 -2.30 3.05 -7.63
#